data_AF-A0A833QRB9-F1
#
_entry.id   AF-A0A833QRB9-F1
#
_cell.length_a   1.000
_cell.length_b   1.000
_cell.length_c   1.000
_cell.angle_alpha   90.00
_cell.angle_beta   90.00
_cell.angle_gamma   90.00
#
_symmetry.space_group_name_H-M   'P 1'
#
loop_
_entity.id
_entity.type
_entity.pdbx_description
1 polymer ?
#
loop_
_entity_poly.entity_id
_entity_poly.type
_entity_poly.pdbx_seq_one_letter_code
_entity_poly.pdbx_strand_id
1 'polypeptide(L)' 'MEEPAKGNSKSNSNNPEINGMWKHAIQVSYEATKSAFPGGEIIAHLDHKSFKGWQKNAIVNFLTEHSIRVGKPGDFF' A
#
# COMPACT_ATOMS: atom_id res chain seq x y z
N MET A 1 24.04 18.69 -0.22
CA MET A 1 23.44 17.38 -0.50
C MET A 1 22.24 17.28 0.44
N GLU A 2 21.08 17.80 0.07
CA GLU A 2 19.91 17.75 0.95
C GLU A 2 19.28 16.35 0.87
N GLU A 3 19.30 15.66 2.00
CA GLU A 3 18.51 14.45 2.24
C GLU A 3 17.03 14.85 2.38
N PRO A 4 16.09 14.30 1.58
CA PRO A 4 14.69 14.52 1.87
C PRO A 4 14.25 13.60 3.00
N ALA A 5 14.03 14.23 4.16
CA ALA A 5 13.39 13.65 5.33
C ALA A 5 12.06 12.95 4.96
N LYS A 6 12.02 11.62 5.03
CA LYS A 6 10.76 10.87 4.90
C LYS A 6 10.02 10.94 6.24
N GLY A 7 8.91 11.68 6.22
CA GLY A 7 8.04 11.98 7.34
C GLY A 7 7.63 10.75 8.15
N ASN A 8 7.86 10.85 9.45
CA ASN A 8 7.41 9.90 10.46
C ASN A 8 5.96 10.23 10.84
N SER A 9 4.99 9.69 10.11
CA SER A 9 3.58 9.74 10.52
C SER A 9 3.35 8.68 11.60
N LYS A 10 3.57 9.07 12.84
CA LYS A 10 3.28 8.26 14.03
C LYS A 10 1.77 8.33 14.30
N SER A 11 1.01 7.44 13.67
CA SER A 11 -0.43 7.31 13.88
C SER A 11 -0.69 6.39 15.08
N ASN A 12 -1.06 6.99 16.20
CA ASN A 12 -1.48 6.29 17.39
C ASN A 12 -2.90 5.72 17.15
N SER A 13 -3.03 4.43 16.88
CA SER A 13 -4.32 3.73 16.78
C SER A 13 -4.10 2.24 17.02
N ASN A 14 -4.89 1.62 17.89
CA ASN A 14 -4.80 0.20 18.30
C ASN A 14 -5.15 -0.81 17.17
N ASN A 15 -4.78 -0.52 15.92
CA ASN A 15 -4.94 -1.40 14.77
C ASN A 15 -3.55 -1.99 14.45
N PRO A 16 -3.41 -3.30 14.15
CA PRO A 16 -2.10 -3.85 13.81
C PRO A 16 -1.56 -3.15 12.56
N GLU A 17 -0.62 -2.24 12.71
CA GLU A 17 0.02 -1.55 11.60
C GLU A 17 0.92 -2.54 10.84
N ILE A 18 0.97 -2.41 9.52
CA ILE A 18 2.02 -3.06 8.75
C ILE A 18 3.32 -2.35 9.01
N ASN A 19 4.20 -3.07 9.68
CA ASN A 19 5.54 -2.63 9.97
C ASN A 19 6.56 -3.33 9.08
N GLY A 20 7.70 -2.66 8.90
CA GLY A 20 8.88 -3.21 8.22
C GLY A 20 8.80 -3.24 6.69
N MET A 21 9.34 -4.30 6.11
CA MET A 21 9.60 -4.45 4.66
C MET A 21 8.36 -4.32 3.78
N TRP A 22 7.19 -4.73 4.26
CA TRP A 22 5.95 -4.73 3.48
C TRP A 22 5.44 -3.31 3.17
N LYS A 23 5.49 -2.39 4.15
CA LYS A 23 5.11 -0.99 3.94
C LYS A 23 5.98 -0.36 2.86
N HIS A 24 7.29 -0.57 2.98
CA HIS A 24 8.26 -0.04 2.04
C HIS A 24 8.10 -0.66 0.64
N ALA A 25 7.94 -1.98 0.55
CA ALA A 25 7.76 -2.68 -0.72
C ALA A 25 6.51 -2.19 -1.48
N ILE A 26 5.38 -2.01 -0.78
CA ILE A 26 4.15 -1.49 -1.37
C ILE A 26 4.38 -0.07 -1.89
N GLN A 27 4.99 0.80 -1.08
CA GLN A 27 5.23 2.19 -1.46
C GLN A 27 6.15 2.30 -2.68
N VAL A 28 7.28 1.59 -2.68
CA VAL A 28 8.23 1.62 -3.81
C VAL A 28 7.59 1.08 -5.08
N SER A 29 6.81 -0.01 -4.98
CA SER A 29 6.11 -0.58 -6.13
C SER A 29 5.06 0.38 -6.70
N TYR A 30 4.31 1.05 -5.82
CA TYR A 30 3.33 2.05 -6.22
C TYR A 30 3.97 3.26 -6.88
N GLU A 31 5.01 3.83 -6.27
CA GLU A 31 5.75 4.97 -6.82
C GLU A 31 6.35 4.63 -8.18
N ALA A 32 7.00 3.48 -8.32
CA ALA A 32 7.57 3.02 -9.59
C ALA A 32 6.50 2.85 -10.68
N THR A 33 5.36 2.25 -10.34
CA THR A 33 4.25 2.04 -11.28
C THR A 33 3.63 3.35 -11.71
N LYS A 34 3.43 4.29 -10.77
CA LYS A 34 2.92 5.63 -11.05
C LYS A 34 3.84 6.44 -11.95
N SER A 35 5.16 6.33 -11.75
CA SER A 35 6.15 6.96 -12.62
C SER A 35 6.21 6.33 -14.01
N ALA A 36 6.03 5.02 -14.12
CA ALA A 36 6.03 4.30 -15.40
C ALA A 36 4.74 4.54 -16.22
N PHE A 37 3.60 4.72 -15.55
CA PHE A 37 2.28 4.90 -16.17
C PHE A 37 1.60 6.20 -15.71
N PRO A 38 2.07 7.37 -16.14
CA PRO A 38 1.46 8.64 -15.79
C PRO A 38 0.03 8.73 -16.35
N GLY A 39 -0.96 8.92 -15.46
CA GLY A 39 -2.38 9.00 -15.82
C GLY A 39 -3.10 7.65 -15.88
N GLY A 40 -2.41 6.53 -15.63
CA GLY A 40 -3.02 5.22 -15.48
C GLY A 40 -3.69 5.04 -14.12
N GLU A 41 -4.74 4.24 -14.07
CA GLU A 41 -5.34 3.80 -12.80
C GLU A 41 -4.53 2.65 -12.20
N ILE A 42 -4.09 2.79 -10.95
CA ILE A 42 -3.34 1.75 -10.25
C ILE A 42 -4.26 1.02 -9.30
N ILE A 43 -4.33 -0.29 -9.49
CA ILE A 43 -5.14 -1.21 -8.69
C ILE A 43 -4.20 -2.19 -8.01
N ALA A 44 -4.43 -2.42 -6.72
CA ALA A 44 -3.73 -3.43 -5.95
C ALA A 44 -4.58 -4.71 -5.84
N HIS A 45 -3.96 -5.85 -6.14
CA HIS A 45 -4.52 -7.16 -5.86
C HIS A 45 -3.73 -7.82 -4.72
N LEU A 46 -4.44 -8.32 -3.71
CA LEU A 46 -3.83 -9.02 -2.58
C LEU A 46 -4.02 -10.52 -2.73
N ASP A 47 -2.92 -11.28 -2.78
CA ASP A 47 -3.01 -12.73 -2.71
C ASP A 47 -3.45 -13.19 -1.32
N HIS A 48 -4.60 -13.88 -1.28
CA HIS A 48 -5.21 -14.31 -0.04
C HIS A 48 -4.44 -15.43 0.67
N LYS A 49 -3.52 -16.14 0.00
CA LYS A 49 -2.76 -17.22 0.64
C LYS A 49 -1.46 -16.76 1.29
N SER A 50 -0.97 -15.57 0.94
CA SER A 50 0.32 -15.06 1.42
C SER A 50 0.29 -14.39 2.80
N PHE A 51 -0.88 -14.09 3.36
CA PHE A 51 -1.01 -13.26 4.57
C PHE A 51 -1.94 -13.85 5.63
N LYS A 52 -1.62 -13.62 6.91
CA LYS A 52 -2.56 -13.87 8.03
C LYS A 52 -3.72 -12.87 7.95
N GLY A 53 -4.89 -13.23 8.49
CA GLY A 53 -6.09 -12.39 8.43
C GLY A 53 -5.88 -10.95 8.94
N TRP A 54 -5.22 -10.78 10.08
CA TRP A 54 -4.90 -9.45 10.61
C TRP A 54 -3.92 -8.66 9.73
N GLN A 55 -2.99 -9.35 9.05
CA GLN A 55 -2.05 -8.72 8.13
C GLN A 55 -2.78 -8.21 6.89
N LYS A 56 -3.73 -8.98 6.35
CA LYS A 56 -4.56 -8.54 5.22
C LYS A 56 -5.29 -7.24 5.54
N ASN A 57 -5.95 -7.20 6.69
CA ASN A 57 -6.70 -6.01 7.12
C ASN A 57 -5.78 -4.79 7.23
N ALA A 58 -4.58 -4.99 7.77
CA ALA A 58 -3.57 -3.95 7.83
C ALA A 58 -3.11 -3.48 6.43
N ILE A 59 -2.97 -4.40 5.45
CA ILE A 59 -2.51 -4.06 4.09
C ILE A 59 -3.59 -3.27 3.40
N VAL A 60 -4.84 -3.76 3.47
CA VAL A 60 -6.00 -3.08 2.90
C VAL A 60 -6.12 -1.68 3.48
N ASN A 61 -6.03 -1.53 4.80
CA ASN A 61 -6.13 -0.22 5.45
C ASN A 61 -5.03 0.75 4.96
N PHE A 62 -3.78 0.27 4.87
CA PHE A 62 -2.67 1.06 4.34
C PHE A 62 -2.89 1.48 2.88
N LEU A 63 -3.35 0.55 2.02
CA LEU A 63 -3.63 0.85 0.61
C LEU A 63 -4.77 1.87 0.47
N THR A 64 -5.84 1.73 1.26
CA THR A 64 -6.96 2.66 1.27
C THR A 64 -6.55 4.06 1.73
N GLU A 65 -5.71 4.17 2.77
CA GLU A 65 -5.16 5.45 3.23
C GLU A 65 -4.34 6.17 2.14
N HIS A 66 -3.60 5.39 1.35
CA HIS A 66 -2.84 5.89 0.21
C HIS A 66 -3.66 6.08 -1.08
N SER A 67 -5.00 5.98 -1.02
CA SER A 67 -5.93 6.10 -2.15
C SER A 67 -5.68 5.09 -3.28
N ILE A 68 -5.14 3.92 -2.94
CA ILE A 68 -4.93 2.81 -3.88
C ILE A 68 -6.16 1.90 -3.82
N ARG A 69 -6.81 1.67 -4.96
CA ARG A 69 -7.98 0.77 -5.00
C ARG A 69 -7.52 -0.67 -4.83
N VAL A 70 -8.20 -1.41 -3.97
CA VAL A 70 -7.94 -2.84 -3.72
C VAL A 70 -9.12 -3.65 -4.23
N GLY A 71 -8.87 -4.61 -5.11
CA GLY A 71 -9.94 -5.44 -5.66
C GLY A 71 -9.44 -6.56 -6.56
N LYS A 72 -10.37 -7.35 -7.10
CA LYS A 72 -10.09 -8.27 -8.20
C LYS A 72 -10.17 -7.51 -9.51
N PRO A 73 -9.46 -7.93 -10.56
CA PRO A 73 -9.58 -7.30 -11.88
C PRO A 73 -11.04 -7.14 -12.32
N GLY A 74 -11.91 -8.12 -12.04
CA GLY A 74 -13.34 -8.08 -12.37
C GLY A 74 -14.19 -7.08 -11.59
N ASP A 75 -13.68 -6.43 -10.54
CA ASP A 75 -14.40 -5.39 -9.79
C ASP A 75 -14.25 -3.99 -10.44
N PHE A 76 -13.45 -3.87 -11.51
CA PHE A 76 -13.10 -2.60 -12.16
C PHE A 76 -13.63 -2.47 -13.60
N PHE A 77 -14.46 -3.42 -14.05
CA PHE A 77 -15.07 -3.46 -15.38
C PHE A 77 -16.61 -3.49 -15.30
#